data_AF-A0A1V3JS25-F1
#
_entry.id   AF-A0A1V3JS25-F1
#
_cell.length_a   1.000
_cell.length_b   1.000
_cell.length_c   1.000
_cell.angle_alpha   90.00
_cell.angle_beta   90.00
_cell.angle_gamma   90.00
#
_symmetry.space_group_name_H-M   'P 1'
#
loop_
_entity.id
_entity.type
_entity.pdbx_description
1 polymer ?
#
loop_
_entity_poly.entity_id
_entity_poly.type
_entity_poly.pdbx_seq_one_letter_code
_entity_poly.pdbx_strand_id
1 'polypeptide(L)'
;MYPQELVNQGTVAGRRLVMLDSQSVHNSGKVSGGTVAAQVLGDMHNIGGVFEADDALLLNVKGDLAHQSTSKTTEVNLDGYRRHQTNLDRQALLHVKGENGTLAVSANRINLLGAAIINEGKGETQVSAKTDLNLTALSVGFDEKMGSGNSYRNELREDVEISQIKGGGNVQLSAENLYSQGAELEATRRLTALVQNNVWG
;
A
#
# COMPACT_ATOMS: atom_id res chain seq x y z
N MET A 1 -13.02 9.98 -27.26
CA MET A 1 -12.92 10.59 -25.93
C MET A 1 -11.60 10.13 -25.35
N TYR A 2 -10.69 11.04 -25.01
CA TYR A 2 -9.41 10.65 -24.40
C TYR A 2 -9.68 10.17 -22.95
N PRO A 3 -9.14 9.02 -22.52
CA PRO A 3 -9.23 8.61 -21.13
C PRO A 3 -8.59 9.70 -20.26
N GLN A 4 -9.32 10.21 -19.27
CA GLN A 4 -8.80 11.23 -18.36
C GLN A 4 -7.96 10.56 -17.27
N GLU A 5 -6.65 10.75 -17.33
CA GLU A 5 -5.70 10.25 -16.34
C GLU A 5 -5.36 11.36 -15.35
N LEU A 6 -5.28 11.01 -14.06
CA LEU A 6 -4.72 11.87 -13.03
C LEU A 6 -3.34 11.36 -12.63
N VAL A 7 -2.32 12.21 -12.76
CA VAL A 7 -0.96 11.93 -12.28
C VAL A 7 -0.61 12.92 -11.17
N ASN A 8 -0.32 12.43 -9.97
CA ASN A 8 0.18 13.23 -8.85
C ASN A 8 1.58 12.77 -8.43
N GLN A 9 2.54 13.68 -8.52
CA GLN A 9 3.91 13.51 -8.03
C GLN A 9 4.27 14.56 -6.96
N GLY A 10 3.34 15.44 -6.62
CA GLY A 10 3.52 16.55 -5.69
C GLY A 10 2.57 16.44 -4.51
N THR A 11 1.89 17.53 -4.18
CA THR A 11 0.89 17.56 -3.11
C THR A 11 -0.44 18.09 -3.64
N VAL A 12 -1.51 17.34 -3.40
CA VAL A 12 -2.90 17.78 -3.54
C VAL A 12 -3.48 17.89 -2.14
N ALA A 13 -3.90 19.08 -1.74
CA ALA A 13 -4.44 19.32 -0.40
C ALA A 13 -5.77 20.09 -0.48
N GLY A 14 -6.80 19.56 0.17
CA GLY A 14 -8.10 20.20 0.31
C GLY A 14 -8.47 20.31 1.78
N ARG A 15 -8.93 21.48 2.24
CA ARG A 15 -9.26 21.67 3.66
C ARG A 15 -10.36 20.74 4.15
N ARG A 16 -11.43 20.61 3.36
CA ARG A 16 -12.60 19.77 3.72
C ARG A 16 -12.73 18.54 2.86
N LEU A 17 -12.48 18.67 1.56
CA LEU A 17 -12.73 17.62 0.59
C LEU A 17 -11.66 17.67 -0.50
N VAL A 18 -11.14 16.50 -0.85
CA VAL A 18 -10.53 16.21 -2.15
C VAL A 18 -11.38 15.14 -2.82
N MET A 19 -11.81 15.40 -4.06
CA MET A 19 -12.53 14.42 -4.89
C MET A 19 -11.74 14.22 -6.18
N LEU A 20 -11.38 12.97 -6.45
CA LEU A 20 -10.74 12.56 -7.71
C LEU A 20 -11.74 11.75 -8.51
N ASP A 21 -12.08 12.21 -9.72
CA ASP A 21 -12.93 11.49 -10.67
C ASP A 21 -12.14 11.37 -11.98
N SER A 22 -11.72 10.15 -12.32
CA SER A 22 -10.84 9.92 -13.46
C SER A 22 -10.96 8.50 -14.03
N GLN A 23 -10.44 8.31 -15.25
CA GLN A 23 -10.28 6.99 -15.83
C GLN A 23 -9.18 6.20 -15.09
N SER A 24 -8.08 6.86 -14.75
CA SER A 24 -6.97 6.24 -14.01
C SER A 24 -6.35 7.24 -13.05
N VAL A 25 -5.70 6.72 -12.01
CA VAL A 25 -4.95 7.53 -11.03
C VAL A 25 -3.56 6.95 -10.85
N HIS A 26 -2.54 7.77 -11.01
CA HIS A 26 -1.16 7.47 -10.66
C HIS A 26 -0.69 8.44 -9.58
N ASN A 27 -0.58 7.97 -8.36
CA ASN A 27 -0.11 8.74 -7.22
C ASN A 27 1.26 8.24 -6.74
N SER A 28 2.22 9.15 -6.69
CA SER A 28 3.52 8.98 -6.02
C SER A 28 3.85 10.15 -5.09
N GLY A 29 2.92 11.11 -4.98
CA GLY A 29 2.97 12.24 -4.07
C GLY A 29 1.99 12.07 -2.89
N LYS A 30 1.57 13.18 -2.30
CA LYS A 30 0.58 13.23 -1.20
C LYS A 30 -0.76 13.77 -1.69
N VAL A 31 -1.85 13.12 -1.30
CA VAL A 31 -3.22 13.61 -1.41
C VAL A 31 -3.78 13.71 0.01
N SER A 32 -4.32 14.87 0.39
CA SER A 32 -4.80 15.06 1.76
C SER A 32 -6.01 15.98 1.90
N GLY A 33 -6.85 15.71 2.90
CA GLY A 33 -7.93 16.62 3.31
C GLY A 33 -8.85 16.06 4.39
N GLY A 34 -9.87 16.82 4.80
CA GLY A 34 -10.85 16.31 5.78
C GLY A 34 -11.48 14.99 5.32
N THR A 35 -12.08 14.98 4.13
CA THR A 35 -12.45 13.78 3.39
C THR A 35 -11.64 13.70 2.11
N VAL A 36 -11.16 12.51 1.77
CA VAL A 36 -10.55 12.21 0.48
C VAL A 36 -11.35 11.09 -0.17
N ALA A 37 -11.90 11.38 -1.35
CA ALA A 37 -12.69 10.43 -2.12
C ALA A 37 -12.13 10.29 -3.54
N ALA A 38 -12.12 9.07 -4.06
CA ALA A 38 -11.74 8.77 -5.44
C ALA A 38 -12.75 7.84 -6.10
N GLN A 39 -13.19 8.20 -7.30
CA GLN A 39 -13.96 7.38 -8.22
C GLN A 39 -13.08 7.13 -9.44
N VAL A 40 -12.61 5.90 -9.61
CA VAL A 40 -11.68 5.54 -10.69
C VAL A 40 -12.33 4.47 -11.57
N LEU A 41 -12.55 4.79 -12.84
CA LEU A 41 -13.25 3.89 -13.78
C LEU A 41 -12.37 2.73 -14.29
N GLY A 42 -11.05 2.93 -14.30
CA GLY A 42 -10.05 1.91 -14.60
C GLY A 42 -9.19 1.64 -13.37
N ASP A 43 -7.87 1.69 -13.55
CA ASP A 43 -6.90 1.28 -12.53
C ASP A 43 -6.39 2.47 -11.70
N MET A 44 -6.03 2.17 -10.46
CA MET A 44 -5.37 3.09 -9.54
C MET A 44 -4.02 2.53 -9.10
N HIS A 45 -2.98 3.34 -9.25
CA HIS A 45 -1.63 3.04 -8.81
C HIS A 45 -1.21 4.07 -7.76
N ASN A 46 -1.09 3.63 -6.51
CA ASN A 46 -0.46 4.41 -5.44
C ASN A 46 0.91 3.79 -5.11
N ILE A 47 1.97 4.34 -5.70
CA ILE A 47 3.31 3.76 -5.67
C ILE A 47 4.24 4.70 -4.90
N GLY A 48 4.58 4.33 -3.67
CA GLY A 48 5.30 5.17 -2.71
C GLY A 48 4.55 6.47 -2.33
N GLY A 49 3.27 6.57 -2.67
CA GLY A 49 2.43 7.74 -2.45
C GLY A 49 1.54 7.62 -1.21
N VAL A 50 0.99 8.76 -0.78
CA VAL A 50 0.17 8.87 0.43
C VAL A 50 -1.21 9.43 0.10
N PHE A 51 -2.26 8.77 0.58
CA PHE A 51 -3.59 9.34 0.74
C PHE A 51 -3.90 9.45 2.23
N GLU A 52 -4.14 10.67 2.71
CA GLU A 52 -4.36 10.95 4.12
C GLU A 52 -5.67 11.72 4.31
N ALA A 53 -6.55 11.26 5.19
CA ALA A 53 -7.76 11.97 5.54
C ALA A 53 -7.89 12.16 7.05
N ASP A 54 -8.60 13.22 7.45
CA ASP A 54 -8.95 13.41 8.85
C ASP A 54 -10.21 12.60 9.19
N ASP A 55 -11.28 12.71 8.41
CA ASP A 55 -12.59 12.12 8.68
C ASP A 55 -12.87 10.84 7.88
N ALA A 56 -12.57 10.85 6.58
CA ALA A 56 -12.91 9.72 5.72
C ALA A 56 -12.00 9.59 4.50
N LEU A 57 -11.54 8.36 4.24
CA LEU A 57 -10.85 7.99 3.01
C LEU A 57 -11.69 6.95 2.26
N LEU A 58 -12.19 7.33 1.09
CA LEU A 58 -13.14 6.55 0.31
C LEU A 58 -12.61 6.33 -1.11
N LEU A 59 -12.04 5.16 -1.39
CA LEU A 59 -11.50 4.83 -2.71
C LEU A 59 -12.37 3.77 -3.40
N ASN A 60 -13.05 4.14 -4.48
CA ASN A 60 -13.83 3.22 -5.30
C ASN A 60 -13.21 3.13 -6.69
N VAL A 61 -12.47 2.04 -6.90
CA VAL A 61 -11.77 1.71 -8.13
C VAL A 61 -12.58 0.62 -8.85
N LYS A 62 -12.87 0.80 -10.13
CA LYS A 62 -13.60 -0.20 -10.93
C LYS A 62 -12.68 -1.24 -11.56
N GLY A 63 -11.46 -0.84 -11.90
CA GLY A 63 -10.36 -1.74 -12.24
C GLY A 63 -9.57 -2.17 -11.00
N ASP A 64 -8.27 -2.31 -11.14
CA ASP A 64 -7.38 -2.81 -10.10
C ASP A 64 -6.71 -1.69 -9.31
N LEU A 65 -6.41 -1.96 -8.04
CA LEU A 65 -5.63 -1.09 -7.16
C LEU A 65 -4.26 -1.72 -6.89
N ALA A 66 -3.20 -1.03 -7.30
CA ALA A 66 -1.84 -1.29 -6.86
C ALA A 66 -1.46 -0.27 -5.77
N HIS A 67 -1.27 -0.74 -4.53
CA HIS A 67 -0.84 0.07 -3.39
C HIS A 67 0.51 -0.47 -2.90
N GLN A 68 1.61 0.16 -3.33
CA GLN A 68 2.93 -0.48 -3.30
C GLN A 68 4.02 0.48 -2.82
N SER A 69 4.79 0.06 -1.84
CA SER A 69 5.98 0.77 -1.41
C SER A 69 7.11 0.61 -2.44
N THR A 70 8.08 1.53 -2.43
CA THR A 70 9.27 1.47 -3.28
C THR A 70 10.49 1.12 -2.46
N SER A 71 11.46 0.42 -3.05
CA SER A 71 12.79 0.21 -2.48
C SER A 71 13.85 0.92 -3.35
N LYS A 72 15.00 1.19 -2.75
CA LYS A 72 16.15 1.79 -3.44
C LYS A 72 17.42 1.02 -3.11
N THR A 73 18.15 0.64 -4.17
CA THR A 73 19.44 -0.04 -4.06
C THR A 73 20.58 0.95 -4.24
N THR A 74 21.54 0.93 -3.32
CA THR A 74 22.83 1.62 -3.44
C THR A 74 23.95 0.60 -3.61
N GLU A 75 24.91 0.92 -4.45
CA GLU A 75 26.08 0.09 -4.71
C GLU A 75 27.36 0.86 -4.41
N VAL A 76 28.28 0.24 -3.67
CA VAL A 76 29.64 0.71 -3.46
C VAL A 76 30.58 -0.34 -4.02
N ASN A 77 31.50 0.08 -4.89
CA ASN A 77 32.52 -0.79 -5.48
C ASN A 77 33.88 -0.11 -5.36
N LEU A 78 34.72 -0.64 -4.47
CA LEU A 78 36.07 -0.19 -4.17
C LEU A 78 37.02 -1.40 -4.22
N ASP A 79 38.32 -1.16 -4.34
CA ASP A 79 39.31 -2.24 -4.31
C ASP A 79 39.22 -3.05 -3.01
N GLY A 80 38.88 -4.34 -3.14
CA GLY A 80 38.70 -5.24 -1.99
C GLY A 80 37.43 -5.03 -1.18
N TYR A 81 36.49 -4.20 -1.63
CA TYR A 81 35.22 -3.98 -0.95
C TYR A 81 34.07 -3.71 -1.93
N ARG A 82 33.03 -4.55 -1.87
CA ARG A 82 31.79 -4.36 -2.62
C ARG A 82 30.60 -4.49 -1.70
N ARG A 83 29.64 -3.58 -1.79
CA ARG A 83 28.39 -3.66 -1.05
C ARG A 83 27.21 -3.23 -1.90
N HIS A 84 26.17 -4.06 -1.92
CA HIS A 84 24.86 -3.75 -2.46
C HIS A 84 23.88 -3.66 -1.28
N GLN A 85 23.17 -2.55 -1.15
CA GLN A 85 22.20 -2.37 -0.08
C GLN A 85 20.88 -1.85 -0.65
N THR A 86 19.81 -2.61 -0.44
CA THR A 86 18.43 -2.29 -0.79
C THR A 86 17.66 -1.93 0.47
N ASN A 87 17.15 -0.71 0.56
CA ASN A 87 16.31 -0.27 1.69
C ASN A 87 14.93 0.16 1.18
N LEU A 88 13.95 0.27 2.09
CA LEU A 88 12.71 0.99 1.83
C LEU A 88 13.05 2.43 1.42
N ASP A 89 12.46 2.87 0.31
CA ASP A 89 12.62 4.23 -0.22
C ASP A 89 11.40 5.08 0.17
N ARG A 90 10.20 4.65 -0.23
CA ARG A 90 8.95 5.31 0.13
C ARG A 90 7.88 4.30 0.46
N GLN A 91 7.25 4.46 1.62
CA GLN A 91 6.10 3.67 2.01
C GLN A 91 4.83 4.18 1.33
N ALA A 92 4.09 3.31 0.67
CA ALA A 92 2.75 3.66 0.23
C ALA A 92 1.78 3.58 1.42
N LEU A 93 1.04 4.67 1.66
CA LEU A 93 0.17 4.82 2.83
C LEU A 93 -1.24 5.29 2.47
N LEU A 94 -2.26 4.57 2.95
CA LEU A 94 -3.64 5.04 3.06
C LEU A 94 -3.92 5.27 4.55
N HIS A 95 -4.24 6.50 4.97
CA HIS A 95 -4.31 6.85 6.39
C HIS A 95 -5.53 7.69 6.73
N VAL A 96 -6.23 7.33 7.81
CA VAL A 96 -7.28 8.14 8.43
C VAL A 96 -6.91 8.38 9.90
N LYS A 97 -6.92 9.64 10.34
CA LYS A 97 -6.41 10.06 11.66
C LYS A 97 -7.50 10.40 12.68
N GLY A 98 -8.64 10.90 12.23
CA GLY A 98 -9.67 11.43 13.11
C GLY A 98 -10.29 10.34 13.98
N GLU A 99 -10.66 10.68 15.21
CA GLU A 99 -11.13 9.72 16.21
C GLU A 99 -12.34 8.90 15.75
N ASN A 100 -13.22 9.49 14.94
CA ASN A 100 -14.40 8.83 14.37
C ASN A 100 -14.21 8.44 12.90
N GLY A 101 -12.95 8.42 12.45
CA GLY A 101 -12.61 8.28 11.05
C GLY A 101 -13.00 6.93 10.46
N THR A 102 -13.34 6.95 9.18
CA THR A 102 -13.74 5.76 8.41
C THR A 102 -12.86 5.60 7.19
N LEU A 103 -12.51 4.36 6.87
CA LEU A 103 -11.68 4.04 5.71
C LEU A 103 -12.38 2.96 4.90
N ALA A 104 -12.67 3.23 3.63
CA ALA A 104 -13.24 2.26 2.72
C ALA A 104 -12.47 2.25 1.39
N VAL A 105 -12.03 1.07 0.99
CA VAL A 105 -11.34 0.84 -0.28
C VAL A 105 -12.02 -0.32 -0.98
N SER A 106 -12.43 -0.11 -2.23
CA SER A 106 -12.95 -1.17 -3.09
C SER A 106 -12.29 -1.15 -4.46
N ALA A 107 -11.92 -2.32 -4.97
CA ALA A 107 -11.39 -2.50 -6.32
C ALA A 107 -11.80 -3.86 -6.91
N ASN A 108 -11.53 -4.09 -8.20
CA ASN A 108 -11.62 -5.41 -8.80
C ASN A 108 -10.58 -6.35 -8.16
N ARG A 109 -9.30 -6.00 -8.25
CA ARG A 109 -8.20 -6.59 -7.48
C ARG A 109 -7.50 -5.55 -6.64
N ILE A 110 -6.99 -5.95 -5.47
CA ILE A 110 -6.19 -5.10 -4.60
C ILE A 110 -4.85 -5.80 -4.35
N ASN A 111 -3.76 -5.11 -4.67
CA ASN A 111 -2.40 -5.59 -4.46
C ASN A 111 -1.66 -4.65 -3.51
N LEU A 112 -1.42 -5.11 -2.27
CA LEU A 112 -0.57 -4.47 -1.29
C LEU A 112 0.81 -5.10 -1.33
N LEU A 113 1.84 -4.28 -1.54
CA LEU A 113 3.25 -4.69 -1.51
C LEU A 113 4.01 -3.82 -0.51
N GLY A 114 4.30 -4.37 0.67
CA GLY A 114 4.95 -3.67 1.78
C GLY A 114 4.29 -2.34 2.13
N ALA A 115 2.99 -2.22 1.90
CA ALA A 115 2.24 -0.97 1.99
C ALA A 115 1.26 -1.01 3.17
N ALA A 116 0.87 0.17 3.65
CA ALA A 116 0.02 0.29 4.83
C ALA A 116 -1.35 0.92 4.52
N ILE A 117 -2.38 0.35 5.14
CA ILE A 117 -3.72 0.90 5.26
C ILE A 117 -4.00 1.05 6.76
N ILE A 118 -4.12 2.28 7.23
CA ILE A 118 -4.21 2.60 8.65
C ILE A 118 -5.43 3.50 8.87
N ASN A 119 -6.34 3.07 9.74
CA ASN A 119 -7.38 3.92 10.29
C ASN A 119 -7.16 4.01 11.81
N GLU A 120 -6.66 5.14 12.28
CA GLU A 120 -6.55 5.43 13.72
C GLU A 120 -7.91 5.65 14.36
N GLY A 121 -8.91 6.00 13.54
CA GLY A 121 -10.29 6.19 13.94
C GLY A 121 -10.96 4.90 14.42
N LYS A 122 -11.97 5.09 15.26
CA LYS A 122 -12.84 4.05 15.81
C LYS A 122 -13.94 3.61 14.83
N GLY A 123 -14.03 4.26 13.66
CA GLY A 123 -14.96 3.90 12.61
C GLY A 123 -14.56 2.62 11.88
N GLU A 124 -15.41 2.20 10.94
CA GLU A 124 -15.16 0.98 10.17
C GLU A 124 -13.96 1.15 9.23
N THR A 125 -13.18 0.09 9.09
CA THR A 125 -12.13 -0.05 8.07
C THR A 125 -12.52 -1.18 7.14
N GLN A 126 -12.89 -0.87 5.90
CA GLN A 126 -13.32 -1.85 4.92
C GLN A 126 -12.36 -1.89 3.73
N VAL A 127 -11.85 -3.09 3.42
CA VAL A 127 -11.03 -3.34 2.22
C VAL A 127 -11.66 -4.48 1.44
N SER A 128 -12.21 -4.16 0.27
CA SER A 128 -12.96 -5.09 -0.55
C SER A 128 -12.36 -5.22 -1.95
N ALA A 129 -11.79 -6.37 -2.26
CA ALA A 129 -11.54 -6.76 -3.64
C ALA A 129 -12.76 -7.53 -4.16
N LYS A 130 -13.05 -7.42 -5.46
CA LYS A 130 -14.05 -8.27 -6.10
C LYS A 130 -13.51 -9.69 -6.24
N THR A 131 -12.32 -9.84 -6.82
CA THR A 131 -11.68 -11.14 -7.01
C THR A 131 -10.57 -11.34 -5.98
N ASP A 132 -9.53 -10.50 -6.02
CA ASP A 132 -8.25 -10.86 -5.43
C ASP A 132 -7.74 -9.78 -4.46
N LEU A 133 -7.48 -10.16 -3.21
CA LEU A 133 -6.80 -9.32 -2.22
C LEU A 133 -5.44 -9.92 -1.88
N ASN A 134 -4.39 -9.39 -2.51
CA ASN A 134 -2.98 -9.76 -2.31
C ASN A 134 -2.32 -8.88 -1.26
N LEU A 135 -1.79 -9.50 -0.22
CA LEU A 135 -1.00 -8.86 0.83
C LEU A 135 0.39 -9.49 0.85
N THR A 136 1.37 -8.80 0.28
CA THR A 136 2.75 -9.32 0.19
C THR A 136 3.74 -8.36 0.83
N ALA A 137 4.90 -8.88 1.20
CA ALA A 137 5.99 -8.06 1.70
C ALA A 137 6.91 -7.58 0.57
N LEU A 138 7.45 -6.37 0.71
CA LEU A 138 8.48 -5.81 -0.15
C LEU A 138 9.86 -6.25 0.37
N SER A 139 10.63 -6.98 -0.45
CA SER A 139 11.98 -7.41 -0.09
C SER A 139 12.97 -6.25 -0.03
N VAL A 140 13.75 -6.21 1.06
CA VAL A 140 14.87 -5.28 1.33
C VAL A 140 16.06 -6.09 1.87
N GLY A 141 17.25 -5.51 2.00
CA GLY A 141 18.43 -6.25 2.48
C GLY A 141 19.77 -5.75 1.95
N PHE A 142 20.87 -6.42 2.31
CA PHE A 142 22.20 -6.11 1.78
C PHE A 142 23.06 -7.35 1.52
N ASP A 143 23.96 -7.23 0.54
CA ASP A 143 25.05 -8.16 0.22
C ASP A 143 26.38 -7.39 0.34
N GLU A 144 27.28 -7.86 1.20
CA GLU A 144 28.59 -7.25 1.45
C GLU A 144 29.71 -8.26 1.22
N LYS A 145 30.70 -7.87 0.43
CA LYS A 145 31.91 -8.62 0.10
C LYS A 145 33.13 -7.81 0.48
N MET A 146 34.00 -8.38 1.32
CA MET A 146 35.19 -7.71 1.83
C MET A 146 36.42 -8.61 1.74
N GLY A 147 37.55 -8.02 1.35
CA GLY A 147 38.85 -8.66 1.26
C GLY A 147 39.12 -9.32 -0.10
N SER A 148 40.35 -9.81 -0.25
CA SER A 148 40.82 -10.58 -1.41
C SER A 148 41.66 -11.78 -0.94
N GLY A 149 41.80 -12.80 -1.79
CA GLY A 149 42.59 -14.00 -1.47
C GLY A 149 42.07 -14.76 -0.23
N ASN A 150 42.97 -15.14 0.68
CA ASN A 150 42.66 -15.97 1.85
C ASN A 150 41.90 -15.25 2.97
N SER A 151 41.63 -13.94 2.85
CA SER A 151 40.89 -13.14 3.83
C SER A 151 39.53 -12.64 3.30
N TYR A 152 38.92 -13.41 2.39
CA TYR A 152 37.59 -13.11 1.84
C TYR A 152 36.46 -13.36 2.84
N ARG A 153 35.52 -12.40 2.92
CA ARG A 153 34.26 -12.52 3.67
C ARG A 153 33.08 -12.13 2.78
N ASN A 154 31.99 -12.87 2.90
CA ASN A 154 30.69 -12.58 2.30
C ASN A 154 29.62 -12.56 3.39
N GLU A 155 28.81 -11.51 3.44
CA GLU A 155 27.65 -11.39 4.34
C GLU A 155 26.41 -11.02 3.54
N LEU A 156 25.32 -11.75 3.77
CA LEU A 156 24.02 -11.52 3.15
C LEU A 156 22.96 -11.42 4.25
N ARG A 157 22.14 -10.38 4.20
CA ARG A 157 20.94 -10.24 5.03
C ARG A 157 19.76 -9.83 4.15
N GLU A 158 18.72 -10.65 4.16
CA GLU A 158 17.41 -10.32 3.58
C GLU A 158 16.45 -9.92 4.70
N ASP A 159 15.70 -8.84 4.48
CA ASP A 159 14.68 -8.32 5.36
C ASP A 159 13.44 -7.96 4.52
N VAL A 160 12.30 -7.71 5.15
CA VAL A 160 11.04 -7.49 4.43
C VAL A 160 10.20 -6.40 5.08
N GLU A 161 9.67 -5.50 4.25
CA GLU A 161 8.63 -4.55 4.66
C GLU A 161 7.27 -5.22 4.42
N ILE A 162 6.59 -5.62 5.49
CA ILE A 162 5.31 -6.34 5.41
C ILE A 162 4.15 -5.40 5.05
N SER A 163 3.11 -5.94 4.40
CA SER A 163 1.87 -5.19 4.22
C SER A 163 1.09 -5.08 5.53
N GLN A 164 0.45 -3.94 5.79
CA GLN A 164 -0.28 -3.70 7.03
C GLN A 164 -1.70 -3.22 6.77
N ILE A 165 -2.67 -3.80 7.47
CA ILE A 165 -4.02 -3.24 7.58
C ILE A 165 -4.36 -3.11 9.06
N LYS A 166 -4.50 -1.88 9.54
CA LYS A 166 -4.76 -1.56 10.95
C LYS A 166 -6.01 -0.69 11.09
N GLY A 167 -6.89 -1.03 12.02
CA GLY A 167 -8.07 -0.25 12.35
C GLY A 167 -8.29 -0.08 13.85
N GLY A 168 -8.50 1.16 14.30
CA GLY A 168 -8.95 1.49 15.66
C GLY A 168 -10.40 1.07 15.95
N GLY A 169 -11.18 0.80 14.90
CA GLY A 169 -12.53 0.24 14.95
C GLY A 169 -12.57 -1.25 14.60
N ASN A 170 -13.60 -1.65 13.85
CA ASN A 170 -13.59 -2.96 13.21
C ASN A 170 -12.81 -2.88 11.89
N VAL A 171 -12.27 -4.02 11.48
CA VAL A 171 -11.65 -4.22 10.18
C VAL A 171 -12.41 -5.34 9.46
N GLN A 172 -12.89 -5.04 8.26
CA GLN A 172 -13.53 -5.99 7.38
C GLN A 172 -12.76 -6.11 6.07
N LEU A 173 -12.31 -7.32 5.77
CA LEU A 173 -11.70 -7.69 4.49
C LEU A 173 -12.68 -8.58 3.73
N SER A 174 -12.85 -8.34 2.43
CA SER A 174 -13.65 -9.20 1.55
C SER A 174 -13.01 -9.38 0.19
N ALA A 175 -13.00 -10.62 -0.31
CA ALA A 175 -12.52 -11.00 -1.63
C ALA A 175 -13.05 -12.39 -2.02
N GLU A 176 -12.96 -12.78 -3.31
CA GLU A 176 -13.09 -14.19 -3.70
C GLU A 176 -11.87 -14.99 -3.27
N ASN A 177 -10.68 -14.40 -3.40
CA ASN A 177 -9.39 -14.96 -2.98
C ASN A 177 -8.63 -13.96 -2.11
N LEU A 178 -8.17 -14.42 -0.95
CA LEU A 178 -7.27 -13.68 -0.06
C LEU A 178 -5.95 -14.42 0.05
N TYR A 179 -4.86 -13.75 -0.33
CA TYR A 179 -3.51 -14.28 -0.30
C TYR A 179 -2.64 -13.36 0.55
N SER A 180 -1.98 -13.95 1.54
CA SER A 180 -1.17 -13.21 2.51
C SER A 180 0.17 -13.91 2.69
N GLN A 181 1.24 -13.27 2.22
CA GLN A 181 2.62 -13.72 2.35
C GLN A 181 3.47 -12.55 2.87
N GLY A 182 3.44 -12.35 4.19
CA GLY A 182 4.11 -11.22 4.85
C GLY A 182 3.19 -10.02 5.00
N ALA A 183 2.16 -10.18 5.85
CA ALA A 183 1.25 -9.12 6.20
C ALA A 183 0.81 -9.18 7.66
N GLU A 184 0.45 -8.04 8.22
CA GLU A 184 -0.10 -7.85 9.56
C GLU A 184 -1.50 -7.25 9.46
N LEU A 185 -2.46 -7.86 10.16
CA LEU A 185 -3.84 -7.41 10.23
C LEU A 185 -4.20 -7.15 11.69
N GLU A 186 -4.65 -5.93 11.99
CA GLU A 186 -4.94 -5.50 13.36
C GLU A 186 -6.28 -4.77 13.42
N ALA A 187 -7.13 -5.16 14.38
CA ALA A 187 -8.35 -4.44 14.72
C ALA A 187 -8.43 -4.29 16.24
N THR A 188 -8.70 -3.08 16.73
CA THR A 188 -8.92 -2.86 18.17
C THR A 188 -10.26 -3.45 18.64
N ARG A 189 -11.24 -3.60 17.72
CA ARG A 189 -12.53 -4.24 18.01
C ARG A 189 -12.63 -5.62 17.36
N ARG A 190 -13.26 -5.69 16.18
CA ARG A 190 -13.49 -6.95 15.47
C ARG A 190 -12.71 -6.96 14.16
N LEU A 191 -11.96 -8.03 13.93
CA LEU A 191 -11.38 -8.34 12.62
C LEU A 191 -12.25 -9.41 11.95
N THR A 192 -12.61 -9.22 10.69
CA THR A 192 -13.36 -10.20 9.89
C THR A 192 -12.80 -10.25 8.48
N ALA A 193 -12.42 -11.44 8.03
CA ALA A 193 -12.03 -11.70 6.65
C ALA A 193 -13.05 -12.66 6.02
N LEU A 194 -13.72 -12.20 4.96
CA LEU A 194 -14.70 -12.98 4.21
C LEU A 194 -14.11 -13.34 2.86
N VAL A 195 -13.81 -14.64 2.70
CA VAL A 195 -13.35 -15.20 1.43
C VAL A 195 -14.50 -16.01 0.87
N GLN A 196 -15.15 -15.52 -0.19
CA GLN A 196 -16.31 -16.18 -0.80
C GLN A 196 -15.90 -16.72 -2.15
N ASN A 197 -15.55 -18.00 -2.20
CA ASN A 197 -15.33 -18.67 -3.47
C ASN A 197 -16.70 -18.97 -4.08
N ASN A 198 -17.07 -18.27 -5.15
CA ASN A 198 -18.21 -18.67 -5.97
C ASN A 198 -17.84 -19.95 -6.73
N VAL A 199 -17.88 -21.08 -6.03
CA VAL A 199 -17.95 -22.40 -6.66
C VAL A 199 -19.34 -22.49 -7.29
N TRP A 200 -19.45 -22.10 -8.56
CA TRP A 200 -20.67 -22.30 -9.33
C TRP A 200 -20.91 -23.80 -9.53
N GLY A 201 -22.15 -24.22 -9.24
CA GLY A 201 -22.76 -25.42 -9.80
C GLY A 201 -23.29 -25.19 -11.21
#